data_AF-A0AAX6IB17-F1
#
_entry.id   AF-A0AAX6IB17-F1
#
_cell.length_a   1.000
_cell.length_b   1.000
_cell.length_c   1.000
_cell.angle_alpha   90.00
_cell.angle_beta   90.00
_cell.angle_gamma   90.00
#
_symmetry.space_group_name_H-M   'P 1'
#
loop_
_entity.id
_entity.type
_entity.pdbx_description
1 polymer ?
#
loop_
_entity_poly.entity_id
_entity_poly.type
_entity_poly.pdbx_seq_one_letter_code
_entity_poly.pdbx_strand_id
1 'polypeptide(L)'
;MSNQETSFVTICQRLLANPLRVRFHYGHPDVFDRIFHLTRGGISKASKIINLSEDIFAGFNSTLREGSVTHHEYMQVGKGRDVGLNQISLFEAKIANGNGEQTLSRDIYRLGHRFDFFRMMSCYFTTVGFYFSTLITVLTVYVFLYGRLYLVLSGLEEGLATGRRFIHNQSLQIALASQSFVQLGILMALPMVMEIGLERGFRTALSEFILMQLQLASVFFTFSVGTKTHYYGRTLLHGGAEYRGTGRGFVVFHAKFADNYRLYSRSHFVKGIELLILLVVYEIFGQSYRSPVAYIFITASMWFMVGTWLFAPFLFNPSGFEWQKIVDDWTDWNKWISNRGGIGVSADKSWESWWDKEQEHLKYSGMRGIIAEIVLALRFFIYQYGLVYHLNITKRRSKSILVYGISWLVILAVLLIMKTVSVGRRKFSANFQLMFRLIKFLIFVTFTSILITLIALPHMTLLDIILCFLAFMPTGWGILLIAQACKPIFRRAGLWSSIRALARGYEIMMGLLLFTPIAFLAWFPFVSEFQTRMLFNQAFSRGLQISRILGGQKKERSTRNKD
;
A
#
# COMPACT_ATOMS: atom_id res chain seq x y z
N MET A 1 7.52 11.88 12.48
CA MET A 1 8.34 11.91 11.25
C MET A 1 9.75 12.41 11.56
N SER A 2 9.94 13.68 11.92
CA SER A 2 11.26 14.22 12.30
C SER A 2 11.98 13.41 13.40
N ASN A 3 11.29 13.07 14.51
CA ASN A 3 11.86 12.23 15.58
C ASN A 3 12.37 10.84 15.11
N GLN A 4 11.76 10.28 14.06
CA GLN A 4 12.20 8.99 13.50
C GLN A 4 13.52 9.16 12.72
N GLU A 5 13.65 10.25 11.95
CA GLU A 5 14.89 10.55 11.24
C GLU A 5 16.03 10.82 12.23
N THR A 6 15.77 11.56 13.30
CA THR A 6 16.75 11.77 14.38
C THR A 6 17.22 10.43 14.95
N SER A 7 16.30 9.58 15.43
CA SER A 7 16.64 8.27 15.99
C SER A 7 17.42 7.37 15.02
N PHE A 8 17.13 7.47 13.71
CA PHE A 8 17.83 6.73 12.67
C PHE A 8 19.30 7.15 12.51
N VAL A 9 19.61 8.44 12.65
CA VAL A 9 20.97 8.99 12.47
C VAL A 9 21.80 9.04 13.77
N THR A 10 21.15 8.94 14.94
CA THR A 10 21.80 9.00 16.26
C THR A 10 21.85 7.63 16.95
N ILE A 11 20.94 7.33 17.89
CA ILE A 11 20.96 6.12 18.74
C ILE A 11 21.07 4.82 17.96
N CYS A 12 20.40 4.72 16.80
CA CYS A 12 20.52 3.54 15.94
C CYS A 12 21.96 3.37 15.47
N GLN A 13 22.61 4.44 15.00
CA GLN A 13 24.01 4.40 14.57
C GLN A 13 24.97 4.15 15.72
N ARG A 14 24.72 4.73 16.90
CA ARG A 14 25.50 4.47 18.13
C ARG A 14 25.50 2.97 18.44
N LEU A 15 24.31 2.38 18.53
CA LEU A 15 24.13 0.96 18.86
C LEU A 15 24.75 0.03 17.81
N LEU A 16 24.56 0.34 16.53
CA LEU A 16 25.13 -0.43 15.42
C LEU A 16 26.67 -0.39 15.42
N ALA A 17 27.27 0.74 15.80
CA ALA A 17 28.73 0.87 15.88
C ALA A 17 29.29 0.15 17.12
N ASN A 18 28.70 0.40 18.29
CA ASN A 18 29.12 -0.16 19.57
C ASN A 18 27.90 -0.38 20.47
N PRO A 19 27.62 -1.61 20.95
CA PRO A 19 28.46 -2.81 20.92
C PRO A 19 28.27 -3.72 19.69
N LEU A 20 27.30 -3.47 18.81
CA LEU A 20 26.90 -4.50 17.84
C LEU A 20 27.92 -4.70 16.70
N ARG A 21 28.80 -3.72 16.42
CA ARG A 21 29.84 -3.78 15.36
C ARG A 21 29.30 -4.25 14.00
N VAL A 22 28.09 -3.81 13.65
CA VAL A 22 27.41 -4.06 12.36
C VAL A 22 26.90 -2.76 11.73
N ARG A 23 27.49 -1.62 12.08
CA ARG A 23 27.26 -0.37 11.38
C ARG A 23 27.83 -0.45 9.96
N PHE A 24 27.01 -0.08 9.00
CA PHE A 24 27.41 0.05 7.60
C PHE A 24 27.14 1.47 7.12
N HIS A 25 27.92 1.93 6.13
CA HIS A 25 27.76 3.25 5.56
C HIS A 25 26.42 3.34 4.80
N TYR A 26 25.45 4.10 5.30
CA TYR A 26 24.14 4.23 4.66
C TYR A 26 23.72 5.68 4.59
N GLY A 27 24.20 6.40 3.57
CA GLY A 27 23.94 7.81 3.35
C GLY A 27 24.47 8.76 4.43
N HIS A 28 25.17 8.31 5.46
CA HIS A 28 25.74 9.20 6.48
C HIS A 28 26.97 9.95 5.91
N PRO A 29 27.29 11.16 6.38
CA PRO A 29 28.53 11.85 5.99
C PRO A 29 29.75 11.19 6.67
N ASP A 30 30.04 9.94 6.31
CA ASP A 30 31.18 9.19 6.83
C ASP A 30 32.48 9.61 6.14
N VAL A 31 33.59 9.56 6.88
CA VAL A 31 34.94 9.80 6.35
C VAL A 31 35.57 8.45 5.97
N PHE A 32 36.10 8.37 4.75
CA PHE A 32 36.69 7.15 4.20
C PHE A 32 38.22 7.24 4.16
N ASP A 33 38.89 6.18 4.61
CA ASP A 33 40.31 5.98 4.33
C ASP A 33 40.48 5.66 2.84
N ARG A 34 41.12 6.60 2.12
CA ARG A 34 41.35 6.52 0.68
C ARG A 34 42.16 5.28 0.31
N ILE A 35 43.25 4.99 1.02
CA ILE A 35 44.17 3.90 0.68
C ILE A 35 43.46 2.56 0.90
N PHE A 36 42.75 2.43 2.03
CA PHE A 36 42.02 1.22 2.35
C PHE A 36 40.96 0.89 1.29
N HIS A 37 40.10 1.85 0.94
CA HIS A 37 38.98 1.60 0.04
C HIS A 37 39.40 1.45 -1.43
N LEU A 38 40.36 2.25 -1.93
CA LEU A 38 40.82 2.13 -3.32
C LEU A 38 41.47 0.77 -3.59
N THR A 39 42.22 0.22 -2.62
CA THR A 39 42.92 -1.06 -2.78
C THR A 39 42.02 -2.29 -2.56
N ARG A 40 40.80 -2.12 -2.03
CA ARG A 40 39.95 -3.24 -1.56
C ARG A 40 38.53 -3.27 -2.14
N GLY A 41 38.33 -2.69 -3.32
CA GLY A 41 37.07 -2.81 -4.08
C GLY A 41 36.19 -1.55 -4.09
N GLY A 42 36.72 -0.41 -3.63
CA GLY A 42 36.09 0.90 -3.76
C GLY A 42 35.14 1.28 -2.63
N ILE A 43 34.51 2.44 -2.80
CA ILE A 43 33.59 3.08 -1.85
C ILE A 43 32.10 2.83 -2.16
N SER A 44 31.80 2.12 -3.25
CA SER A 44 30.42 1.92 -3.71
C SER A 44 30.36 0.84 -4.80
N LYS A 45 29.20 0.17 -4.94
CA LYS A 45 28.89 -0.71 -6.07
C LYS A 45 27.82 -0.10 -6.98
N ALA A 46 28.08 1.11 -7.47
CA ALA A 46 27.13 1.85 -8.31
C ALA A 46 26.77 1.08 -9.59
N SER A 47 25.48 0.83 -9.77
CA SER A 47 24.92 0.41 -11.06
C SER A 47 23.59 1.11 -11.28
N LYS A 48 23.30 1.43 -12.55
CA LYS A 48 22.05 2.12 -12.93
C LYS A 48 20.80 1.27 -12.73
N ILE A 49 20.98 -0.06 -12.58
CA ILE A 49 19.89 -1.05 -12.58
C ILE A 49 19.94 -1.94 -11.32
N ILE A 50 21.13 -2.13 -10.73
CA ILE A 50 21.39 -3.06 -9.63
C ILE A 50 22.08 -2.28 -8.51
N ASN A 51 21.80 -2.60 -7.25
CA ASN A 51 22.39 -1.95 -6.07
C ASN A 51 21.94 -0.49 -5.90
N LEU A 52 20.65 -0.27 -5.75
CA LEU A 52 20.01 1.03 -5.48
C LEU A 52 20.53 1.72 -4.21
N SER A 53 20.99 0.93 -3.24
CA SER A 53 21.70 1.42 -2.05
C SER A 53 23.16 1.04 -2.19
N GLU A 54 23.86 1.67 -3.13
CA GLU A 54 25.22 1.30 -3.51
C GLU A 54 26.27 1.57 -2.43
N ASP A 55 25.95 2.51 -1.53
CA ASP A 55 26.78 3.04 -0.46
C ASP A 55 27.01 2.01 0.68
N ILE A 56 25.98 1.22 1.00
CA ILE A 56 26.07 0.17 2.05
C ILE A 56 27.13 -0.89 1.77
N PHE A 57 27.42 -1.15 0.49
CA PHE A 57 28.40 -2.14 0.10
C PHE A 57 29.83 -1.75 0.49
N ALA A 58 30.10 -0.46 0.70
CA ALA A 58 31.36 -0.02 1.27
C ALA A 58 31.54 -0.56 2.70
N GLY A 59 30.48 -0.49 3.51
CA GLY A 59 30.46 -1.06 4.85
C GLY A 59 30.64 -2.58 4.84
N PHE A 60 29.91 -3.28 3.96
CA PHE A 60 30.04 -4.73 3.81
C PHE A 60 31.47 -5.13 3.44
N ASN A 61 32.08 -4.44 2.47
CA ASN A 61 33.46 -4.70 2.05
C ASN A 61 34.45 -4.44 3.19
N SER A 62 34.31 -3.33 3.92
CA SER A 62 35.16 -3.03 5.08
C SER A 62 35.09 -4.15 6.11
N THR A 63 33.89 -4.56 6.50
CA THR A 63 33.70 -5.62 7.49
C THR A 63 34.19 -6.99 7.02
N LEU A 64 34.00 -7.34 5.75
CA LEU A 64 34.54 -8.58 5.16
C LEU A 64 36.08 -8.60 5.14
N ARG A 65 36.72 -7.45 5.25
CA ARG A 65 38.19 -7.27 5.32
C ARG A 65 38.66 -6.92 6.73
N GLU A 66 37.86 -7.26 7.75
CA GLU A 66 38.18 -7.08 9.17
C GLU A 66 38.29 -5.61 9.61
N GLY A 67 37.86 -4.68 8.76
CA GLY A 67 37.67 -3.29 9.12
C GLY A 67 36.44 -3.08 10.00
N SER A 68 36.44 -2.00 10.78
CA SER A 68 35.32 -1.57 11.61
C SER A 68 34.84 -0.19 11.17
N VAL A 69 33.52 0.01 11.17
CA VAL A 69 32.90 1.31 10.87
C VAL A 69 32.46 1.92 12.20
N THR A 70 33.18 2.94 12.67
CA THR A 70 32.83 3.66 13.90
C THR A 70 31.74 4.70 13.62
N HIS A 71 31.11 5.22 14.67
CA HIS A 71 30.18 6.33 14.59
C HIS A 71 30.70 7.48 15.46
N HIS A 72 30.80 8.67 14.87
CA HIS A 72 31.20 9.89 15.54
C HIS A 72 30.13 10.94 15.30
N GLU A 73 29.63 11.54 16.38
CA GLU A 73 28.57 12.54 16.30
C GLU A 73 29.16 13.94 16.09
N TYR A 74 28.62 14.65 15.11
CA TYR A 74 28.98 16.02 14.83
C TYR A 74 27.80 16.92 15.18
N MET A 75 27.97 17.78 16.18
CA MET A 75 26.90 18.67 16.66
C MET A 75 26.43 19.70 15.60
N GLN A 76 27.26 19.97 14.57
CA GLN A 76 27.02 21.01 13.56
C GLN A 76 26.68 20.49 12.15
N VAL A 77 26.76 19.18 11.90
CA VAL A 77 26.47 18.58 10.58
C VAL A 77 25.12 17.89 10.63
N GLY A 78 24.07 18.66 10.93
CA GLY A 78 22.70 18.16 11.02
C GLY A 78 22.21 17.64 9.67
N LYS A 79 22.08 16.32 9.54
CA LYS A 79 21.38 15.66 8.44
C LYS A 79 20.02 15.18 8.92
N GLY A 80 19.09 16.11 9.06
CA GLY A 80 17.68 15.85 9.35
C GLY A 80 16.85 16.93 8.67
N ARG A 81 15.70 16.55 8.09
CA ARG A 81 14.81 17.51 7.41
C ARG A 81 13.39 17.27 7.84
N ASP A 82 12.61 18.33 7.91
CA ASP A 82 11.16 18.15 7.91
C ASP A 82 10.76 17.56 6.56
N VAL A 83 10.07 16.43 6.60
CA VAL A 83 9.66 15.65 5.43
C VAL A 83 8.19 15.29 5.55
N GLY A 84 7.45 15.44 4.44
CA GLY A 84 6.06 15.00 4.35
C GLY A 84 5.96 13.50 4.12
N LEU A 85 4.75 12.94 4.27
CA LEU A 85 4.52 11.50 4.15
C LEU A 85 5.00 10.94 2.80
N ASN A 86 4.79 11.65 1.68
CA ASN A 86 5.23 11.21 0.36
C ASN A 86 6.75 11.13 0.24
N GLN A 87 7.47 12.10 0.82
CA GLN A 87 8.94 12.10 0.79
C GLN A 87 9.51 10.95 1.63
N ILE A 88 8.96 10.73 2.82
CA ILE A 88 9.39 9.62 3.69
C ILE A 88 9.05 8.29 3.06
N SER A 89 7.84 8.13 2.52
CA SER A 89 7.43 6.86 1.90
C SER A 89 8.32 6.52 0.69
N LEU A 90 8.73 7.51 -0.10
CA LEU A 90 9.71 7.32 -1.18
C LEU A 90 11.10 6.96 -0.65
N PHE A 91 11.52 7.57 0.46
CA PHE A 91 12.78 7.23 1.12
C PHE A 91 12.74 5.79 1.64
N GLU A 92 11.72 5.41 2.39
CA GLU A 92 11.54 4.05 2.89
C GLU A 92 11.39 3.02 1.77
N ALA A 93 10.72 3.37 0.66
CA ALA A 93 10.65 2.55 -0.54
C ALA A 93 12.05 2.30 -1.13
N LYS A 94 12.91 3.33 -1.19
CA LYS A 94 14.31 3.21 -1.63
C LYS A 94 15.06 2.21 -0.75
N ILE A 95 14.95 2.37 0.58
CA ILE A 95 15.67 1.50 1.52
C ILE A 95 15.16 0.06 1.43
N ALA A 96 13.84 -0.13 1.34
CA ALA A 96 13.23 -1.46 1.23
C ALA A 96 13.62 -2.17 -0.07
N ASN A 97 13.62 -1.47 -1.21
CA ASN A 97 14.13 -1.99 -2.48
C ASN A 97 15.62 -2.37 -2.35
N GLY A 98 16.44 -1.47 -1.82
CA GLY A 98 17.87 -1.75 -1.62
C GLY A 98 18.13 -2.95 -0.72
N ASN A 99 17.34 -3.14 0.35
CA ASN A 99 17.44 -4.32 1.20
C ASN A 99 16.98 -5.61 0.49
N GLY A 100 16.01 -5.52 -0.41
CA GLY A 100 15.62 -6.63 -1.29
C GLY A 100 16.80 -7.09 -2.16
N GLU A 101 17.52 -6.15 -2.77
CA GLU A 101 18.73 -6.45 -3.54
C GLU A 101 19.88 -6.98 -2.66
N GLN A 102 20.07 -6.41 -1.47
CA GLN A 102 21.06 -6.90 -0.51
C GLN A 102 20.79 -8.34 -0.09
N THR A 103 19.52 -8.71 0.11
CA THR A 103 19.10 -10.09 0.43
C THR A 103 19.54 -11.08 -0.66
N LEU A 104 19.50 -10.64 -1.92
CA LEU A 104 19.94 -11.42 -3.07
C LEU A 104 21.45 -11.33 -3.34
N SER A 105 22.18 -10.50 -2.60
CA SER A 105 23.59 -10.23 -2.83
C SER A 105 24.50 -11.31 -2.25
N ARG A 106 25.64 -11.54 -2.91
CA ARG A 106 26.70 -12.41 -2.39
C ARG A 106 27.35 -11.87 -1.11
N ASP A 107 27.24 -10.57 -0.87
CA ASP A 107 27.96 -9.90 0.23
C ASP A 107 27.31 -10.24 1.57
N ILE A 108 25.98 -10.25 1.65
CA ILE A 108 25.24 -10.74 2.83
C ILE A 108 25.56 -12.21 3.11
N TYR A 109 25.60 -13.06 2.07
CA TYR A 109 25.98 -14.47 2.22
C TYR A 109 27.39 -14.61 2.84
N ARG A 110 28.36 -13.83 2.36
CA ARG A 110 29.74 -13.86 2.87
C ARG A 110 29.86 -13.29 4.29
N LEU A 111 29.11 -12.23 4.60
CA LEU A 111 29.06 -11.66 5.95
C LEU A 111 28.51 -12.67 6.95
N GLY A 112 27.44 -13.39 6.57
CA GLY A 112 26.86 -14.44 7.40
C GLY A 112 27.86 -15.55 7.77
N HIS A 113 28.81 -15.88 6.90
CA HIS A 113 29.85 -16.88 7.19
C HIS A 113 31.00 -16.35 8.07
N ARG A 114 31.15 -15.03 8.19
CA ARG A 114 32.23 -14.40 8.98
C ARG A 114 31.76 -13.84 10.31
N PHE A 115 30.47 -13.61 10.49
CA PHE A 115 29.94 -13.12 11.75
C PHE A 115 29.85 -14.22 12.80
N ASP A 116 30.23 -13.85 14.04
CA ASP A 116 29.84 -14.61 15.21
C ASP A 116 28.31 -14.56 15.39
N PHE A 117 27.79 -15.40 16.30
CA PHE A 117 26.36 -15.52 16.54
C PHE A 117 25.69 -14.17 16.86
N PHE A 118 26.30 -13.33 17.70
CA PHE A 118 25.71 -12.06 18.14
C PHE A 118 25.70 -11.03 17.02
N ARG A 119 26.79 -10.91 16.25
CA ARG A 119 26.86 -10.03 15.08
C ARG A 119 25.93 -10.51 13.97
N MET A 120 25.75 -11.81 13.80
CA MET A 120 24.80 -12.37 12.86
C MET A 120 23.36 -12.01 13.24
N MET A 121 22.98 -12.16 14.52
CA MET A 121 21.67 -11.72 15.03
C MET A 121 21.49 -10.21 14.88
N SER A 122 22.52 -9.43 15.22
CA SER A 122 22.49 -7.97 15.07
C SER A 122 22.29 -7.57 13.61
N CYS A 123 23.03 -8.18 12.69
CA CYS A 123 22.89 -7.96 11.25
C CYS A 123 21.48 -8.34 10.77
N TYR A 124 20.94 -9.48 11.20
CA TYR A 124 19.58 -9.90 10.86
C TYR A 124 18.54 -8.86 11.30
N PHE A 125 18.55 -8.43 12.56
CA PHE A 125 17.56 -7.49 13.09
C PHE A 125 17.68 -6.06 12.56
N THR A 126 18.84 -5.67 12.02
CA THR A 126 19.10 -4.27 11.64
C THR A 126 19.19 -4.04 10.14
N THR A 127 19.37 -5.11 9.36
CA THR A 127 19.44 -5.06 7.89
C THR A 127 18.34 -5.91 7.25
N VAL A 128 18.68 -6.97 6.53
CA VAL A 128 17.79 -7.78 5.69
C VAL A 128 16.67 -8.48 6.48
N GLY A 129 16.96 -8.96 7.69
CA GLY A 129 16.01 -9.72 8.50
C GLY A 129 14.86 -8.88 9.05
N PHE A 130 15.06 -7.58 9.28
CA PHE A 130 13.99 -6.65 9.64
C PHE A 130 12.93 -6.55 8.53
N TYR A 131 13.36 -6.34 7.28
CA TYR A 131 12.46 -6.24 6.14
C TYR A 131 11.79 -7.57 5.82
N PHE A 132 12.54 -8.68 5.94
CA PHE A 132 11.99 -10.02 5.82
C PHE A 132 10.91 -10.29 6.87
N SER A 133 11.18 -10.01 8.15
CA SER A 133 10.22 -10.21 9.24
C SER A 133 8.97 -9.34 9.08
N THR A 134 9.14 -8.10 8.59
CA THR A 134 8.04 -7.19 8.26
C THR A 134 7.16 -7.77 7.13
N LEU A 135 7.78 -8.30 6.07
CA LEU A 135 7.07 -8.98 4.98
C LEU A 135 6.28 -10.19 5.50
N ILE A 136 6.90 -11.06 6.30
CA ILE A 136 6.22 -12.21 6.90
C ILE A 136 5.05 -11.77 7.78
N THR A 137 5.20 -10.71 8.56
CA THR A 137 4.13 -10.18 9.42
C THR A 137 2.89 -9.78 8.62
N VAL A 138 3.08 -9.11 7.47
CA VAL A 138 1.97 -8.74 6.58
C VAL A 138 1.40 -9.96 5.87
N LEU A 139 2.23 -10.89 5.40
CA LEU A 139 1.76 -12.15 4.80
C LEU A 139 0.91 -12.97 5.77
N THR A 140 1.27 -13.01 7.06
CA THR A 140 0.48 -13.65 8.10
C THR A 140 -0.92 -13.05 8.23
N VAL A 141 -1.11 -11.73 8.04
CA VAL A 141 -2.45 -11.12 7.99
C VAL A 141 -3.28 -11.69 6.85
N TYR A 142 -2.69 -11.77 5.66
CA TYR A 142 -3.37 -12.34 4.50
C TYR A 142 -3.72 -13.81 4.71
N VAL A 143 -2.75 -14.62 5.14
CA VAL A 143 -2.97 -16.05 5.43
C VAL A 143 -4.03 -16.23 6.51
N PHE A 144 -4.00 -15.40 7.56
CA PHE A 144 -4.99 -15.44 8.62
C PHE A 144 -6.39 -15.11 8.10
N LEU A 145 -6.57 -14.00 7.37
CA LEU A 145 -7.90 -13.59 6.88
C LEU A 145 -8.46 -14.54 5.83
N TYR A 146 -7.65 -14.96 4.86
CA TYR A 146 -8.08 -15.96 3.87
C TYR A 146 -8.34 -17.31 4.53
N GLY A 147 -7.48 -17.74 5.44
CA GLY A 147 -7.66 -18.99 6.20
C GLY A 147 -8.95 -18.97 7.01
N ARG A 148 -9.22 -17.89 7.75
CA ARG A 148 -10.48 -17.69 8.49
C ARG A 148 -11.68 -17.67 7.57
N LEU A 149 -11.60 -16.94 6.47
CA LEU A 149 -12.67 -16.91 5.48
C LEU A 149 -12.99 -18.32 4.96
N TYR A 150 -11.99 -19.10 4.60
CA TYR A 150 -12.21 -20.47 4.09
C TYR A 150 -12.75 -21.42 5.17
N LEU A 151 -12.38 -21.24 6.44
CA LEU A 151 -12.99 -21.98 7.56
C LEU A 151 -14.47 -21.65 7.74
N VAL A 152 -14.83 -20.37 7.62
CA VAL A 152 -16.24 -19.93 7.69
C VAL A 152 -17.02 -20.44 6.47
N LEU A 153 -16.48 -20.26 5.26
CA LEU A 153 -17.15 -20.67 4.03
C LEU A 153 -17.24 -22.20 3.86
N SER A 154 -16.40 -22.98 4.53
CA SER A 154 -16.53 -24.45 4.52
C SER A 154 -17.55 -24.98 5.53
N GLY A 155 -18.04 -24.15 6.47
CA GLY A 155 -18.84 -24.59 7.62
C GLY A 155 -18.02 -25.34 8.67
N LEU A 156 -16.70 -25.48 8.49
CA LEU A 156 -15.83 -26.11 9.47
C LEU A 156 -15.77 -25.29 10.77
N GLU A 157 -15.87 -23.96 10.66
CA GLU A 157 -15.91 -23.10 11.84
C GLU A 157 -17.14 -23.35 12.73
N GLU A 158 -18.31 -23.63 12.14
CA GLU A 158 -19.51 -24.03 12.87
C GLU A 158 -19.31 -25.40 13.58
N GLY A 159 -18.72 -26.37 12.87
CA GLY A 159 -18.37 -27.67 13.46
C GLY A 159 -17.34 -27.55 14.60
N LEU A 160 -16.39 -26.62 14.49
CA LEU A 160 -15.39 -26.35 15.52
C LEU A 160 -15.97 -25.58 16.72
N ALA A 161 -16.92 -24.66 16.49
CA ALA A 161 -17.57 -23.89 17.55
C ALA A 161 -18.53 -24.74 18.40
N THR A 162 -19.19 -25.73 17.79
CA THR A 162 -20.07 -26.69 18.49
C THR A 162 -19.28 -27.76 19.27
N GLY A 163 -18.02 -28.02 18.90
CA GLY A 163 -17.14 -28.94 19.61
C GLY A 163 -16.61 -28.37 20.93
N ARG A 164 -16.98 -28.98 22.08
CA ARG A 164 -16.55 -28.58 23.44
C ARG A 164 -15.03 -28.38 23.64
N ARG A 165 -14.19 -28.95 22.77
CA ARG A 165 -12.72 -28.95 22.91
C ARG A 165 -12.00 -27.70 22.35
N PHE A 166 -12.66 -26.85 21.56
CA PHE A 166 -12.02 -25.72 20.87
C PHE A 166 -12.55 -24.33 21.24
N ILE A 167 -13.55 -24.26 22.13
CA ILE A 167 -14.23 -23.01 22.51
C ILE A 167 -13.30 -22.04 23.28
N HIS A 168 -12.20 -22.54 23.88
CA HIS A 168 -11.31 -21.75 24.74
C HIS A 168 -9.81 -21.95 24.39
N ASN A 169 -9.37 -21.54 23.20
CA ASN A 169 -7.93 -21.49 22.90
C ASN A 169 -7.34 -20.13 23.31
N GLN A 170 -7.20 -19.94 24.62
CA GLN A 170 -6.65 -18.71 25.22
C GLN A 170 -5.25 -18.39 24.71
N SER A 171 -4.41 -19.41 24.45
CA SER A 171 -3.07 -19.26 23.90
C SER A 171 -3.10 -18.65 22.49
N LEU A 172 -4.05 -19.07 21.63
CA LEU A 172 -4.22 -18.49 20.30
C LEU A 172 -4.69 -17.02 20.39
N GLN A 173 -5.59 -16.71 21.32
CA GLN A 173 -6.06 -15.33 21.54
C GLN A 173 -4.93 -14.42 22.02
N ILE A 174 -4.10 -14.88 22.96
CA ILE A 174 -2.94 -14.13 23.47
C ILE A 174 -1.89 -13.92 22.37
N ALA A 175 -1.60 -14.96 21.56
CA ALA A 175 -0.67 -14.84 20.43
C ALA A 175 -1.17 -13.79 19.42
N LEU A 176 -2.45 -13.81 19.06
CA LEU A 176 -3.05 -12.82 18.16
C LEU A 176 -3.08 -11.41 18.75
N ALA A 177 -3.30 -11.27 20.06
CA ALA A 177 -3.23 -9.98 20.75
C ALA A 177 -1.81 -9.39 20.73
N SER A 178 -0.78 -10.22 20.97
CA SER A 178 0.62 -9.79 20.90
C SER A 178 1.03 -9.34 19.48
N GLN A 179 0.58 -10.07 18.45
CA GLN A 179 0.75 -9.68 17.06
C GLN A 179 0.07 -8.34 16.75
N SER A 180 -1.13 -8.13 17.29
CA SER A 180 -1.91 -6.90 17.10
C SER A 180 -1.15 -5.66 17.60
N PHE A 181 -0.53 -5.74 18.78
CA PHE A 181 0.29 -4.63 19.33
C PHE A 181 1.50 -4.28 18.45
N VAL A 182 2.18 -5.30 17.89
CA VAL A 182 3.28 -5.10 16.93
C VAL A 182 2.76 -4.45 15.66
N GLN A 183 1.60 -4.89 15.17
CA GLN A 183 0.97 -4.42 13.93
C GLN A 183 0.43 -2.99 14.01
N LEU A 184 0.01 -2.53 15.19
CA LEU A 184 -0.40 -1.14 15.42
C LEU A 184 0.78 -0.16 15.37
N GLY A 185 2.01 -0.62 15.16
CA GLY A 185 3.18 0.25 15.03
C GLY A 185 3.66 0.84 16.36
N ILE A 186 3.08 0.41 17.49
CA ILE A 186 3.44 0.87 18.84
C ILE A 186 4.90 0.51 19.14
N LEU A 187 5.30 -0.73 18.86
CA LEU A 187 6.69 -1.18 19.07
C LEU A 187 7.69 -0.53 18.13
N MET A 188 7.25 -0.09 16.94
CA MET A 188 8.11 0.65 16.01
C MET A 188 8.49 2.03 16.55
N ALA A 189 7.72 2.57 17.50
CA ALA A 189 8.03 3.84 18.15
C ALA A 189 9.07 3.73 19.27
N LEU A 190 9.35 2.51 19.76
CA LEU A 190 10.18 2.27 20.94
C LEU A 190 11.61 2.85 20.83
N PRO A 191 12.33 2.73 19.69
CA PRO A 191 13.66 3.34 19.57
C PRO A 191 13.66 4.86 19.79
N MET A 192 12.61 5.56 19.34
CA MET A 192 12.51 7.01 19.58
C MET A 192 12.17 7.33 21.03
N VAL A 193 11.31 6.53 21.68
CA VAL A 193 10.99 6.71 23.10
C VAL A 193 12.24 6.52 23.95
N MET A 194 13.08 5.53 23.61
CA MET A 194 14.36 5.32 24.27
C MET A 194 15.33 6.48 24.04
N GLU A 195 15.41 7.02 22.82
CA GLU A 195 16.25 8.20 22.55
C GLU A 195 15.81 9.40 23.39
N ILE A 196 14.52 9.74 23.37
CA ILE A 196 13.99 10.85 24.17
C ILE A 196 14.20 10.59 25.66
N GLY A 197 14.07 9.33 26.10
CA GLY A 197 14.27 8.94 27.49
C GLY A 197 15.71 9.15 27.96
N LEU A 198 16.69 8.81 27.13
CA LEU A 198 18.11 8.97 27.42
C LEU A 198 18.56 10.43 27.33
N GLU A 199 18.05 11.19 26.36
CA GLU A 199 18.47 12.59 26.13
C GLU A 199 17.74 13.60 27.01
N ARG A 200 16.45 13.38 27.29
CA ARG A 200 15.54 14.36 27.93
C ARG A 200 14.82 13.82 29.17
N GLY A 201 15.12 12.60 29.58
CA GLY A 201 14.55 11.92 30.73
C GLY A 201 13.26 11.14 30.43
N PHE A 202 13.03 10.05 31.16
CA PHE A 202 11.91 9.13 30.94
C PHE A 202 10.51 9.75 31.15
N ARG A 203 10.37 10.74 32.03
CA ARG A 203 9.10 11.46 32.21
C ARG A 203 8.70 12.23 30.95
N THR A 204 9.67 12.92 30.35
CA THR A 204 9.50 13.62 29.08
C THR A 204 9.21 12.63 27.97
N ALA A 205 9.92 11.51 27.92
CA ALA A 205 9.69 10.46 26.94
C ALA A 205 8.26 9.89 26.99
N LEU A 206 7.71 9.68 28.19
CA LEU A 206 6.33 9.22 28.34
C LEU A 206 5.32 10.27 27.85
N SER A 207 5.52 11.55 28.21
CA SER A 207 4.66 12.64 27.76
C SER A 207 4.70 12.79 26.23
N GLU A 208 5.90 12.79 25.64
CA GLU A 208 6.11 12.86 24.19
C GLU A 208 5.53 11.63 23.49
N PHE A 209 5.64 10.43 24.07
CA PHE A 209 5.04 9.24 23.50
C PHE A 209 3.51 9.37 23.43
N ILE A 210 2.85 9.85 24.49
CA ILE A 210 1.41 10.11 24.48
C ILE A 210 1.05 11.13 23.40
N LEU A 211 1.79 12.24 23.31
CA LEU A 211 1.59 13.26 22.28
C LEU A 211 1.75 12.70 20.87
N MET A 212 2.76 11.86 20.64
CA MET A 212 2.99 11.19 19.36
C MET A 212 1.82 10.27 18.99
N GLN A 213 1.22 9.55 19.95
CA GLN A 213 0.03 8.74 19.67
C GLN A 213 -1.17 9.60 19.31
N LEU A 214 -1.38 10.73 20.00
CA LEU A 214 -2.42 11.71 19.65
C LEU A 214 -2.21 12.32 18.26
N GLN A 215 -0.95 12.44 17.81
CA GLN A 215 -0.57 12.85 16.45
C GLN A 215 -0.57 11.70 15.43
N LEU A 216 -1.25 10.58 15.75
CA LEU A 216 -1.43 9.43 14.87
C LEU A 216 -0.13 8.68 14.52
N ALA A 217 0.86 8.63 15.41
CA ALA A 217 2.10 7.85 15.19
C ALA A 217 1.82 6.38 14.82
N SER A 218 0.84 5.74 15.46
CA SER A 218 0.43 4.36 15.13
C SER A 218 -0.05 4.22 13.67
N VAL A 219 -0.79 5.21 13.15
CA VAL A 219 -1.22 5.25 11.73
C VAL A 219 0.01 5.40 10.83
N PHE A 220 0.92 6.29 11.17
CA PHE A 220 2.15 6.48 10.39
C PHE A 220 3.01 5.20 10.32
N PHE A 221 3.28 4.54 11.45
CA PHE A 221 4.10 3.32 11.47
C PHE A 221 3.43 2.13 10.80
N THR A 222 2.12 1.97 10.96
CA THR A 222 1.35 0.92 10.30
C THR A 222 1.33 1.12 8.78
N PHE A 223 1.28 2.38 8.32
CA PHE A 223 1.42 2.73 6.90
C PHE A 223 2.84 2.43 6.38
N SER A 224 3.87 2.82 7.13
CA SER A 224 5.27 2.55 6.81
C SER A 224 5.57 1.05 6.59
N VAL A 225 4.99 0.18 7.43
CA VAL A 225 5.08 -1.28 7.27
C VAL A 225 4.57 -1.75 5.90
N GLY A 226 3.48 -1.16 5.40
CA GLY A 226 2.93 -1.44 4.06
C GLY A 226 3.90 -1.06 2.94
N THR A 227 4.51 0.12 3.04
CA THR A 227 5.54 0.60 2.11
C THR A 227 6.73 -0.35 2.07
N LYS A 228 7.33 -0.63 3.23
CA LYS A 228 8.50 -1.52 3.36
C LYS A 228 8.22 -2.89 2.78
N THR A 229 7.08 -3.48 3.14
CA THR A 229 6.66 -4.80 2.66
C THR A 229 6.48 -4.85 1.13
N HIS A 230 5.79 -3.86 0.55
CA HIS A 230 5.51 -3.86 -0.88
C HIS A 230 6.80 -3.81 -1.71
N TYR A 231 7.67 -2.85 -1.42
CA TYR A 231 8.88 -2.62 -2.20
C TYR A 231 9.94 -3.71 -1.97
N TYR A 232 10.10 -4.18 -0.73
CA TYR A 232 10.95 -5.32 -0.41
C TYR A 232 10.49 -6.61 -1.13
N GLY A 233 9.21 -6.97 -1.00
CA GLY A 233 8.65 -8.18 -1.62
C GLY A 233 8.67 -8.15 -3.15
N ARG A 234 8.36 -6.99 -3.76
CA ARG A 234 8.43 -6.79 -5.22
C ARG A 234 9.86 -7.01 -5.74
N THR A 235 10.85 -6.45 -5.05
CA THR A 235 12.26 -6.63 -5.42
C THR A 235 12.70 -8.09 -5.25
N LEU A 236 12.22 -8.78 -4.21
CA LEU A 236 12.55 -10.20 -4.00
C LEU A 236 11.99 -11.12 -5.10
N LEU A 237 10.76 -10.88 -5.55
CA LEU A 237 10.09 -11.71 -6.56
C LEU A 237 10.51 -11.41 -8.00
N HIS A 238 10.72 -10.12 -8.30
CA HIS A 238 10.87 -9.65 -9.69
C HIS A 238 12.19 -8.93 -9.96
N GLY A 239 12.92 -8.52 -8.92
CA GLY A 239 14.07 -7.62 -9.06
C GLY A 239 13.67 -6.24 -9.58
N GLY A 240 14.64 -5.53 -10.18
CA GLY A 240 14.40 -4.26 -10.87
C GLY A 240 14.02 -3.11 -9.95
N ALA A 241 14.79 -2.93 -8.87
CA ALA A 241 14.66 -1.79 -7.97
C ALA A 241 14.89 -0.47 -8.73
N GLU A 242 13.82 0.29 -8.97
CA GLU A 242 13.91 1.61 -9.60
C GLU A 242 14.12 2.71 -8.55
N TYR A 243 15.11 3.57 -8.76
CA TYR A 243 15.23 4.79 -7.96
C TYR A 243 14.07 5.73 -8.24
N ARG A 244 13.28 6.02 -7.20
CA ARG A 244 12.31 7.10 -7.21
C ARG A 244 12.87 8.24 -6.37
N GLY A 245 13.12 9.38 -7.02
CA GLY A 245 13.70 10.55 -6.37
C GLY A 245 12.86 11.01 -5.18
N THR A 246 13.47 11.07 -4.00
CA THR A 246 12.90 11.73 -2.82
C THR A 246 12.97 13.24 -3.07
N GLY A 247 11.85 13.84 -3.51
CA GLY A 247 11.80 15.27 -3.80
C GLY A 247 12.26 16.13 -2.61
N ARG A 248 12.75 17.34 -2.88
CA ARG A 248 13.20 18.32 -1.86
C ARG A 248 12.20 19.47 -1.64
N GLY A 249 10.91 19.20 -1.80
CA GLY A 249 9.85 20.19 -1.60
C GLY A 249 9.61 20.51 -0.13
N PHE A 250 8.94 21.63 0.13
CA PHE A 250 8.49 22.01 1.47
C PHE A 250 7.30 21.16 1.91
N VAL A 251 7.31 20.73 3.17
CA VAL A 251 6.30 19.83 3.78
C VAL A 251 4.92 20.44 3.87
N VAL A 252 4.82 21.77 3.81
CA VAL A 252 3.57 22.52 4.05
C VAL A 252 2.61 22.46 2.85
N PHE A 253 3.06 21.99 1.69
CA PHE A 253 2.23 21.99 0.49
C PHE A 253 1.32 20.77 0.38
N HIS A 254 0.09 21.03 -0.02
CA HIS A 254 -0.89 20.02 -0.39
C HIS A 254 -0.41 19.19 -1.59
N ALA A 255 -0.37 17.87 -1.42
CA ALA A 255 -0.19 16.91 -2.50
C ALA A 255 -1.54 16.57 -3.14
N LYS A 256 -1.62 16.62 -4.47
CA LYS A 256 -2.86 16.35 -5.19
C LYS A 256 -3.31 14.91 -5.00
N PHE A 257 -4.62 14.67 -5.01
CA PHE A 257 -5.19 13.31 -4.98
C PHE A 257 -4.60 12.40 -6.04
N ALA A 258 -4.42 12.88 -7.28
CA ALA A 258 -3.85 12.08 -8.36
C ALA A 258 -2.40 11.65 -8.10
N ASP A 259 -1.60 12.48 -7.43
CA ASP A 259 -0.22 12.14 -7.05
C ASP A 259 -0.22 11.06 -5.95
N ASN A 260 -1.03 11.24 -4.91
CA ASN A 260 -1.20 10.26 -3.83
C ASN A 260 -1.71 8.92 -4.36
N TYR A 261 -2.69 8.96 -5.28
CA TYR A 261 -3.23 7.77 -5.92
C TYR A 261 -2.18 7.02 -6.73
N ARG A 262 -1.41 7.71 -7.57
CA ARG A 262 -0.32 7.11 -8.35
C ARG A 262 0.76 6.48 -7.46
N LEU A 263 1.09 7.12 -6.34
CA LEU A 263 2.14 6.67 -5.44
C LEU A 263 1.72 5.45 -4.61
N TYR A 264 0.46 5.39 -4.17
CA TYR A 264 0.00 4.40 -3.20
C TYR A 264 -0.99 3.34 -3.73
N SER A 265 -1.44 3.44 -4.99
CA SER A 265 -2.41 2.50 -5.58
C SER A 265 -1.99 1.04 -5.39
N ARG A 266 -0.77 0.65 -5.82
CA ARG A 266 -0.27 -0.73 -5.72
C ARG A 266 0.23 -1.13 -4.35
N SER A 267 0.82 -0.18 -3.63
CA SER A 267 1.50 -0.46 -2.37
C SER A 267 0.53 -0.58 -1.20
N HIS A 268 -0.55 0.21 -1.20
CA HIS A 268 -1.51 0.30 -0.09
C HIS A 268 -2.95 0.15 -0.54
N PHE A 269 -3.44 0.93 -1.52
CA PHE A 269 -4.88 1.02 -1.76
C PHE A 269 -5.51 -0.28 -2.27
N VAL A 270 -4.92 -0.92 -3.29
CA VAL A 270 -5.38 -2.24 -3.77
C VAL A 270 -5.38 -3.26 -2.63
N LYS A 271 -4.30 -3.28 -1.85
CA LYS A 271 -4.13 -4.21 -0.72
C LYS A 271 -5.12 -3.96 0.41
N GLY A 272 -5.34 -2.69 0.75
CA GLY A 272 -6.30 -2.26 1.76
C GLY A 272 -7.74 -2.56 1.35
N ILE A 273 -8.10 -2.38 0.07
CA ILE A 273 -9.41 -2.74 -0.46
C ILE A 273 -9.60 -4.26 -0.47
N GLU A 274 -8.57 -5.04 -0.82
CA GLU A 274 -8.62 -6.51 -0.73
C GLU A 274 -8.90 -6.96 0.72
N LEU A 275 -8.13 -6.44 1.69
CA LEU A 275 -8.33 -6.74 3.11
C LEU A 275 -9.69 -6.24 3.63
N LEU A 276 -10.16 -5.07 3.19
CA LEU A 276 -11.48 -4.54 3.51
C LEU A 276 -12.58 -5.50 3.05
N ILE A 277 -12.52 -5.97 1.80
CA ILE A 277 -13.48 -6.93 1.25
C ILE A 277 -13.47 -8.23 2.05
N LEU A 278 -12.29 -8.74 2.42
CA LEU A 278 -12.17 -9.93 3.26
C LEU A 278 -12.81 -9.74 4.64
N LEU A 279 -12.56 -8.59 5.28
CA LEU A 279 -13.15 -8.27 6.59
C LEU A 279 -14.67 -8.12 6.53
N VAL A 280 -15.19 -7.43 5.51
CA VAL A 280 -16.65 -7.29 5.29
C VAL A 280 -17.30 -8.65 5.06
N VAL A 281 -16.70 -9.52 4.25
CA VAL A 281 -17.24 -10.87 4.06
C VAL A 281 -17.14 -11.70 5.34
N TYR A 282 -16.03 -11.59 6.07
CA TYR A 282 -15.87 -12.27 7.35
C TYR A 282 -16.89 -11.79 8.39
N GLU A 283 -17.24 -10.51 8.40
CA GLU A 283 -18.34 -9.95 9.21
C GLU A 283 -19.69 -10.60 8.82
N ILE A 284 -20.02 -10.62 7.53
CA ILE A 284 -21.31 -11.15 7.05
C ILE A 284 -21.52 -12.61 7.43
N PHE A 285 -20.49 -13.46 7.30
CA PHE A 285 -20.62 -14.89 7.57
C PHE A 285 -20.19 -15.32 8.98
N GLY A 286 -19.42 -14.50 9.70
CA GLY A 286 -18.88 -14.83 11.03
C GLY A 286 -19.84 -14.57 12.20
N GLN A 287 -20.86 -13.72 11.99
CA GLN A 287 -21.80 -13.28 13.03
C GLN A 287 -22.63 -14.41 13.66
N SER A 288 -22.88 -15.51 12.95
CA SER A 288 -23.79 -16.57 13.43
C SER A 288 -23.22 -17.41 14.58
N TYR A 289 -21.91 -17.38 14.85
CA TYR A 289 -21.26 -18.40 15.69
C TYR A 289 -20.31 -17.87 16.77
N ARG A 290 -20.16 -16.54 16.94
CA ARG A 290 -19.19 -15.96 17.90
C ARG A 290 -19.78 -14.87 18.79
N SER A 291 -19.21 -14.76 19.99
CA SER A 291 -19.38 -13.57 20.84
C SER A 291 -18.83 -12.33 20.12
N PRO A 292 -19.59 -11.22 20.03
CA PRO A 292 -19.16 -9.98 19.40
C PRO A 292 -17.83 -9.44 19.95
N VAL A 293 -17.58 -9.66 21.25
CA VAL A 293 -16.37 -9.20 21.94
C VAL A 293 -15.12 -9.90 21.38
N ALA A 294 -15.17 -11.22 21.23
CA ALA A 294 -14.04 -12.00 20.70
C ALA A 294 -13.74 -11.65 19.24
N TYR A 295 -14.78 -11.32 18.46
CA TYR A 295 -14.59 -10.84 17.09
C TYR A 295 -13.84 -9.51 17.05
N ILE A 296 -14.31 -8.52 17.82
CA ILE A 296 -13.70 -7.18 17.87
C ILE A 296 -12.23 -7.25 18.28
N PHE A 297 -11.89 -8.02 19.32
CA PHE A 297 -10.51 -8.16 19.77
C PHE A 297 -9.58 -8.74 18.69
N ILE A 298 -10.08 -9.64 17.85
CA ILE A 298 -9.28 -10.29 16.80
C ILE A 298 -9.15 -9.40 15.56
N THR A 299 -10.22 -8.68 15.17
CA THR A 299 -10.26 -7.95 13.89
C THR A 299 -9.95 -6.47 14.01
N ALA A 300 -9.97 -5.87 15.21
CA ALA A 300 -9.74 -4.44 15.40
C ALA A 300 -8.39 -3.97 14.82
N SER A 301 -7.31 -4.74 15.00
CA SER A 301 -5.99 -4.42 14.45
C SER A 301 -5.97 -4.47 12.92
N MET A 302 -6.74 -5.37 12.30
CA MET A 302 -6.87 -5.49 10.85
C MET A 302 -7.71 -4.36 10.27
N TRP A 303 -8.82 -4.01 10.92
CA TRP A 303 -9.62 -2.83 10.57
C TRP A 303 -8.79 -1.54 10.67
N PHE A 304 -7.99 -1.41 11.73
CA PHE A 304 -7.06 -0.29 11.89
C PHE A 304 -6.01 -0.24 10.77
N MET A 305 -5.40 -1.38 10.42
CA MET A 305 -4.45 -1.47 9.30
C MET A 305 -5.09 -1.06 7.98
N VAL A 306 -6.31 -1.55 7.69
CA VAL A 306 -7.07 -1.19 6.48
C VAL A 306 -7.36 0.31 6.44
N GLY A 307 -7.92 0.88 7.51
CA GLY A 307 -8.19 2.31 7.60
C GLY A 307 -6.92 3.15 7.40
N THR A 308 -5.82 2.72 8.02
CA THR A 308 -4.51 3.35 7.86
C THR A 308 -4.02 3.31 6.42
N TRP A 309 -4.03 2.16 5.76
CA TRP A 309 -3.52 2.01 4.39
C TRP A 309 -4.36 2.79 3.36
N LEU A 310 -5.67 2.93 3.59
CA LEU A 310 -6.55 3.68 2.70
C LEU A 310 -6.48 5.19 2.92
N PHE A 311 -6.34 5.66 4.17
CA PHE A 311 -6.57 7.07 4.50
C PHE A 311 -5.37 7.85 5.01
N ALA A 312 -4.27 7.19 5.43
CA ALA A 312 -3.07 7.89 5.91
C ALA A 312 -2.50 8.92 4.90
N PRO A 313 -2.46 8.66 3.57
CA PRO A 313 -2.02 9.63 2.58
C PRO A 313 -2.77 10.95 2.62
N PHE A 314 -4.05 10.93 3.02
CA PHE A 314 -4.90 12.12 3.06
C PHE A 314 -4.90 12.75 4.45
N LEU A 315 -4.83 11.95 5.52
CA LEU A 315 -4.69 12.44 6.90
C LEU A 315 -3.39 13.23 7.12
N PHE A 316 -2.28 12.77 6.52
CA PHE A 316 -0.98 13.44 6.61
C PHE A 316 -0.72 14.43 5.47
N ASN A 317 -1.75 14.82 4.71
CA ASN A 317 -1.65 15.80 3.63
C ASN A 317 -2.18 17.17 4.09
N PRO A 318 -1.35 18.22 4.11
CA PRO A 318 -1.83 19.58 4.41
C PRO A 318 -3.00 19.98 3.50
N SER A 319 -4.01 20.66 4.06
CA SER A 319 -5.26 21.01 3.37
C SER A 319 -5.97 19.82 2.71
N GLY A 320 -5.74 18.58 3.20
CA GLY A 320 -6.28 17.35 2.62
C GLY A 320 -7.81 17.24 2.72
N PHE A 321 -8.44 18.00 3.61
CA PHE A 321 -9.90 18.06 3.78
C PHE A 321 -10.48 19.45 3.50
N GLU A 322 -9.75 20.29 2.76
CA GLU A 322 -10.26 21.60 2.35
C GLU A 322 -11.12 21.47 1.08
N TRP A 323 -12.38 21.91 1.14
CA TRP A 323 -13.34 21.71 0.05
C TRP A 323 -12.85 22.21 -1.31
N GLN A 324 -12.25 23.41 -1.36
CA GLN A 324 -11.73 23.97 -2.62
C GLN A 324 -10.64 23.09 -3.24
N LYS A 325 -9.73 22.55 -2.40
CA LYS A 325 -8.67 21.64 -2.86
C LYS A 325 -9.22 20.33 -3.36
N ILE A 326 -10.23 19.77 -2.67
CA ILE A 326 -10.91 18.54 -3.09
C ILE A 326 -11.58 18.71 -4.47
N VAL A 327 -12.23 19.86 -4.72
CA VAL A 327 -12.82 20.13 -6.04
C VAL A 327 -11.73 20.21 -7.12
N ASP A 328 -10.63 20.90 -6.85
CA ASP A 328 -9.49 20.97 -7.78
C ASP A 328 -8.91 19.57 -8.06
N ASP A 329 -8.71 18.76 -7.02
CA ASP A 329 -8.22 17.39 -7.07
C ASP A 329 -9.13 16.47 -7.88
N TRP A 330 -10.45 16.62 -7.73
CA TRP A 330 -11.43 15.88 -8.53
C TRP A 330 -11.26 16.18 -10.02
N THR A 331 -11.08 17.46 -10.37
CA THR A 331 -10.89 17.84 -11.78
C THR A 331 -9.56 17.35 -12.33
N ASP A 332 -8.48 17.40 -11.55
CA ASP A 332 -7.15 16.94 -11.94
C ASP A 332 -7.13 15.41 -12.14
N TRP A 333 -7.69 14.65 -11.20
CA TRP A 333 -7.79 13.20 -11.28
C TRP A 333 -8.66 12.74 -12.46
N ASN A 334 -9.81 13.41 -12.70
CA ASN A 334 -10.66 13.10 -13.85
C ASN A 334 -9.99 13.39 -15.19
N LYS A 335 -9.17 14.45 -15.28
CA LYS A 335 -8.35 14.72 -16.47
C LYS A 335 -7.31 13.62 -16.65
N TRP A 336 -6.58 13.26 -15.60
CA TRP A 336 -5.54 12.22 -15.63
C TRP A 336 -6.07 10.84 -16.04
N ILE A 337 -7.20 10.39 -15.47
CA ILE A 337 -7.81 9.07 -15.78
C ILE A 337 -8.39 9.01 -17.20
N SER A 338 -8.81 10.16 -17.73
CA SER A 338 -9.40 10.27 -19.07
C SER A 338 -8.36 10.39 -20.17
N ASN A 339 -7.22 11.03 -19.89
CA ASN A 339 -6.16 11.26 -20.86
C ASN A 339 -5.57 9.95 -21.40
N ARG A 340 -5.48 9.86 -22.73
CA ARG A 340 -4.78 8.76 -23.40
C ARG A 340 -3.27 8.94 -23.28
N GLY A 341 -2.59 7.81 -23.16
CA GLY A 341 -1.13 7.77 -23.16
C GLY A 341 -0.58 7.85 -24.58
N GLY A 342 0.74 7.84 -24.68
CA GLY A 342 1.47 7.87 -25.94
C GLY A 342 2.98 7.80 -25.69
N ILE A 343 3.75 7.60 -26.76
CA ILE A 343 5.21 7.62 -26.68
C ILE A 343 5.64 9.02 -26.19
N GLY A 344 6.39 9.07 -25.10
CA GLY A 344 6.87 10.33 -24.50
C GLY A 344 5.88 11.06 -23.58
N VAL A 345 4.65 10.56 -23.38
CA VAL A 345 3.70 11.15 -22.41
C VAL A 345 4.05 10.69 -21.00
N SER A 346 4.32 11.64 -20.10
CA SER A 346 4.67 11.33 -18.71
C SER A 346 3.52 10.63 -17.95
N ALA A 347 3.89 9.76 -17.01
CA ALA A 347 2.95 9.04 -16.14
C ALA A 347 2.03 10.00 -15.34
N ASP A 348 2.52 11.21 -15.05
CA ASP A 348 1.79 12.20 -14.28
C ASP A 348 0.65 12.87 -15.05
N LYS A 349 0.70 12.82 -16.40
CA LYS A 349 -0.29 13.45 -17.27
C LYS A 349 -1.34 12.47 -17.80
N SER A 350 -1.03 11.17 -17.81
CA SER A 350 -1.93 10.14 -18.32
C SER A 350 -1.90 8.86 -17.49
N TRP A 351 -3.09 8.39 -17.12
CA TRP A 351 -3.27 7.09 -16.49
C TRP A 351 -2.70 5.93 -17.31
N GLU A 352 -2.79 6.00 -18.64
CA GLU A 352 -2.33 4.89 -19.49
C GLU A 352 -0.81 4.75 -19.47
N SER A 353 -0.08 5.88 -19.51
CA SER A 353 1.37 5.89 -19.33
C SER A 353 1.78 5.42 -17.93
N TRP A 354 1.06 5.86 -16.89
CA TRP A 354 1.30 5.40 -15.52
C TRP A 354 1.06 3.90 -15.36
N TRP A 355 -0.04 3.38 -15.91
CA TRP A 355 -0.42 1.97 -15.86
C TRP A 355 0.61 1.07 -16.56
N ASP A 356 1.09 1.49 -17.74
CA ASP A 356 2.15 0.75 -18.43
C ASP A 356 3.49 0.82 -17.67
N LYS A 357 3.82 1.96 -17.01
CA LYS A 357 5.01 2.09 -16.16
C LYS A 357 4.94 1.19 -14.92
N GLU A 358 3.80 1.15 -14.22
CA GLU A 358 3.67 0.34 -13.01
C GLU A 358 3.89 -1.16 -13.27
N GLN A 359 3.58 -1.62 -14.49
CA GLN A 359 3.78 -3.02 -14.92
C GLN A 359 5.17 -3.32 -15.47
N GLU A 360 6.06 -2.34 -15.55
CA GLU A 360 7.35 -2.52 -16.22
C GLU A 360 8.21 -3.60 -15.57
N HIS A 361 8.10 -3.79 -14.25
CA HIS A 361 8.80 -4.85 -13.53
C HIS A 361 8.50 -6.25 -14.08
N LEU A 362 7.26 -6.52 -14.50
CA LEU A 362 6.85 -7.82 -15.06
C LEU A 362 7.55 -8.16 -16.38
N LYS A 363 8.07 -7.15 -17.10
CA LYS A 363 8.84 -7.36 -18.33
C LYS A 363 10.17 -8.05 -18.07
N TYR A 364 10.75 -7.81 -16.88
CA TYR A 364 12.06 -8.33 -16.49
C TYR A 364 11.95 -9.53 -15.53
N SER A 365 10.73 -9.88 -15.11
CA SER A 365 10.47 -11.05 -14.27
C SER A 365 10.80 -12.36 -14.99
N GLY A 366 11.54 -13.24 -14.30
CA GLY A 366 11.76 -14.61 -14.76
C GLY A 366 10.49 -15.47 -14.67
N MET A 367 10.56 -16.68 -15.26
CA MET A 367 9.43 -17.62 -15.28
C MET A 367 8.87 -17.94 -13.88
N ARG A 368 9.74 -18.05 -12.87
CA ARG A 368 9.34 -18.28 -11.47
C ARG A 368 8.49 -17.13 -10.92
N GLY A 369 8.85 -15.89 -11.22
CA GLY A 369 8.09 -14.70 -10.80
C GLY A 369 6.71 -14.65 -11.45
N ILE A 370 6.62 -14.97 -12.75
CA ILE A 370 5.35 -15.04 -13.48
C ILE A 370 4.45 -16.15 -12.90
N ILE A 371 5.00 -17.34 -12.63
CA ILE A 371 4.26 -18.45 -12.01
C ILE A 371 3.76 -18.02 -10.62
N ALA A 372 4.59 -17.36 -9.81
CA ALA A 372 4.20 -16.87 -8.50
C ALA A 372 3.02 -15.87 -8.59
N GLU A 373 3.03 -14.94 -9.54
CA GLU A 373 1.90 -14.01 -9.78
C GLU A 373 0.60 -14.75 -10.13
N ILE A 374 0.68 -15.76 -11.00
CA ILE A 374 -0.49 -16.57 -11.38
C ILE A 374 -1.01 -17.33 -10.15
N VAL A 375 -0.14 -18.02 -9.43
CA VAL A 375 -0.50 -18.80 -8.22
C VAL A 375 -1.15 -17.90 -7.17
N LEU A 376 -0.58 -16.72 -6.93
CA LEU A 376 -1.16 -15.75 -6.01
C LEU A 376 -2.54 -15.30 -6.50
N ALA A 377 -2.73 -15.04 -7.79
CA ALA A 377 -4.02 -14.63 -8.35
C ALA A 377 -5.10 -15.74 -8.27
N LEU A 378 -4.73 -17.02 -8.20
CA LEU A 378 -5.68 -18.15 -8.08
C LEU A 378 -6.59 -18.03 -6.84
N ARG A 379 -6.11 -17.36 -5.77
CA ARG A 379 -6.88 -17.17 -4.53
C ARG A 379 -8.22 -16.46 -4.75
N PHE A 380 -8.31 -15.57 -5.74
CA PHE A 380 -9.53 -14.82 -6.03
C PHE A 380 -10.63 -15.71 -6.63
N PHE A 381 -10.25 -16.77 -7.35
CA PHE A 381 -11.20 -17.72 -7.93
C PHE A 381 -11.72 -18.70 -6.87
N ILE A 382 -10.86 -19.14 -5.96
CA ILE A 382 -11.25 -19.95 -4.79
C ILE A 382 -12.19 -19.15 -3.89
N TYR A 383 -11.87 -17.87 -3.66
CA TYR A 383 -12.72 -16.93 -2.94
C TYR A 383 -14.12 -16.81 -3.56
N GLN A 384 -14.20 -16.63 -4.88
CA GLN A 384 -15.47 -16.57 -5.60
C GLN A 384 -16.28 -17.86 -5.45
N TYR A 385 -15.63 -19.01 -5.60
CA TYR A 385 -16.27 -20.31 -5.44
C TYR A 385 -16.93 -20.44 -4.08
N GLY A 386 -16.22 -20.08 -3.00
CA GLY A 386 -16.75 -20.13 -1.64
C GLY A 386 -17.97 -19.22 -1.45
N LEU A 387 -17.98 -18.02 -2.03
CA LEU A 387 -19.13 -17.11 -1.95
C LEU A 387 -20.33 -17.59 -2.76
N VAL A 388 -20.11 -18.07 -3.99
CA VAL A 388 -21.19 -18.58 -4.87
C VAL A 388 -21.86 -19.81 -4.24
N TYR A 389 -21.09 -20.65 -3.54
CA TYR A 389 -21.60 -21.80 -2.81
C TYR A 389 -22.61 -21.42 -1.71
N HIS A 390 -22.49 -20.23 -1.11
CA HIS A 390 -23.36 -19.75 -0.03
C HIS A 390 -24.54 -18.89 -0.45
N LEU A 391 -24.66 -18.54 -1.74
CA LEU A 391 -25.81 -17.79 -2.26
C LEU A 391 -27.13 -18.54 -2.01
N ASN A 392 -28.21 -17.80 -1.74
CA ASN A 392 -29.51 -18.46 -1.47
C ASN A 392 -30.07 -19.20 -2.70
N ILE A 393 -29.73 -18.74 -3.91
CA ILE A 393 -30.11 -19.41 -5.17
C ILE A 393 -29.52 -20.84 -5.24
N THR A 394 -28.25 -21.00 -4.84
CA THR A 394 -27.57 -22.31 -4.88
C THR A 394 -28.06 -23.24 -3.78
N LYS A 395 -28.42 -22.70 -2.60
CA LYS A 395 -29.03 -23.48 -1.50
C LYS A 395 -30.34 -24.16 -1.90
N ARG A 396 -31.17 -23.53 -2.74
CA ARG A 396 -32.50 -24.03 -3.11
C ARG A 396 -32.52 -25.01 -4.30
N ARG A 397 -31.57 -24.91 -5.24
CA ARG A 397 -31.65 -25.62 -6.54
C ARG A 397 -30.67 -26.79 -6.67
N SER A 398 -29.38 -26.56 -6.42
CA SER A 398 -28.34 -27.58 -6.30
C SER A 398 -26.99 -26.94 -5.95
N LYS A 399 -26.18 -27.61 -5.12
CA LYS A 399 -24.81 -27.19 -4.75
C LYS A 399 -23.74 -27.71 -5.73
N SER A 400 -24.08 -27.85 -7.01
CA SER A 400 -23.16 -28.43 -7.99
C SER A 400 -22.07 -27.45 -8.41
N ILE A 401 -20.88 -27.98 -8.71
CA ILE A 401 -19.76 -27.20 -9.29
C ILE A 401 -20.15 -26.52 -10.61
N LEU A 402 -21.21 -27.00 -11.26
CA LEU A 402 -21.76 -26.45 -12.48
C LEU A 402 -22.32 -25.04 -12.26
N VAL A 403 -22.83 -24.70 -11.06
CA VAL A 403 -23.29 -23.33 -10.77
C VAL A 403 -22.11 -22.36 -10.71
N TYR A 404 -20.97 -22.80 -10.17
CA TYR A 404 -19.74 -22.03 -10.27
C TYR A 404 -19.32 -21.84 -11.73
N GLY A 405 -19.35 -22.90 -12.56
CA GLY A 405 -19.11 -22.79 -14.00
C GLY A 405 -20.03 -21.80 -14.71
N ILE A 406 -21.33 -21.80 -14.41
CA ILE A 406 -22.31 -20.85 -14.96
C ILE A 406 -22.00 -19.41 -14.53
N SER A 407 -21.49 -19.19 -13.31
CA SER A 407 -21.13 -17.85 -12.83
C SER A 407 -20.07 -17.16 -13.71
N TRP A 408 -19.24 -17.93 -14.42
CA TRP A 408 -18.26 -17.38 -15.37
C TRP A 408 -18.91 -16.78 -16.63
N LEU A 409 -20.13 -17.18 -16.99
CA LEU A 409 -20.89 -16.52 -18.06
C LEU A 409 -21.16 -15.05 -17.72
N VAL A 410 -21.36 -14.73 -16.44
CA VAL A 410 -21.52 -13.33 -15.97
C VAL A 410 -20.25 -12.54 -16.22
N ILE A 411 -19.08 -13.11 -15.91
CA ILE A 411 -17.78 -12.47 -16.15
C ILE A 411 -17.57 -12.24 -17.65
N LEU A 412 -17.87 -13.25 -18.47
CA LEU A 412 -17.76 -13.15 -19.93
C LEU A 412 -18.70 -12.07 -20.49
N ALA A 413 -19.94 -12.00 -20.00
CA ALA A 413 -20.89 -10.95 -20.36
C ALA A 413 -20.37 -9.56 -19.99
N VAL A 414 -19.84 -9.37 -18.78
CA VAL A 414 -19.23 -8.09 -18.35
C VAL A 414 -18.06 -7.70 -19.25
N LEU A 415 -17.18 -8.65 -19.59
CA LEU A 415 -16.05 -8.40 -20.50
C LEU A 415 -16.51 -8.03 -21.92
N LEU A 416 -17.58 -8.66 -22.42
CA LEU A 416 -18.20 -8.32 -23.70
C LEU A 416 -18.80 -6.91 -23.67
N ILE A 417 -19.56 -6.56 -22.62
CA ILE A 417 -20.12 -5.21 -22.43
C ILE A 417 -18.99 -4.16 -22.37
N MET A 418 -17.93 -4.43 -21.61
CA MET A 418 -16.78 -3.52 -21.53
C MET A 418 -16.10 -3.36 -22.89
N LYS A 419 -16.00 -4.44 -23.68
CA LYS A 419 -15.47 -4.39 -25.05
C LYS A 419 -16.36 -3.55 -25.97
N THR A 420 -17.67 -3.75 -25.95
CA THR A 420 -18.61 -2.99 -26.79
C THR A 420 -18.60 -1.51 -26.42
N VAL A 421 -18.57 -1.16 -25.14
CA VAL A 421 -18.45 0.24 -24.67
C VAL A 421 -17.12 0.86 -25.10
N SER A 422 -16.00 0.13 -24.99
CA SER A 422 -14.68 0.61 -25.38
C SER A 422 -14.58 0.88 -26.89
N VAL A 423 -15.06 -0.05 -27.72
CA VAL A 423 -15.11 0.10 -29.17
C VAL A 423 -16.07 1.22 -29.56
N GLY A 424 -17.25 1.27 -28.93
CA GLY A 424 -18.25 2.31 -29.15
C GLY A 424 -17.71 3.71 -28.82
N ARG A 425 -16.96 3.85 -27.73
CA ARG A 425 -16.28 5.10 -27.37
C ARG A 425 -15.23 5.50 -28.41
N ARG A 426 -14.50 4.55 -29.00
CA ARG A 426 -13.50 4.88 -30.04
C ARG A 426 -14.13 5.30 -31.36
N LYS A 427 -15.20 4.62 -31.77
CA LYS A 427 -15.79 4.78 -33.11
C LYS A 427 -16.84 5.89 -33.18
N PHE A 428 -17.59 6.10 -32.10
CA PHE A 428 -18.78 6.98 -32.11
C PHE A 428 -18.67 8.21 -31.19
N SER A 429 -17.73 8.26 -30.23
CA SER A 429 -17.64 9.38 -29.28
C SER A 429 -17.36 10.73 -29.93
N ALA A 430 -16.62 10.77 -31.05
CA ALA A 430 -16.26 12.03 -31.70
C ALA A 430 -17.33 12.48 -32.71
N ASN A 431 -17.84 11.54 -33.53
CA ASN A 431 -18.69 11.86 -34.67
C ASN A 431 -20.20 11.67 -34.40
N PHE A 432 -20.58 10.83 -33.42
CA PHE A 432 -21.99 10.45 -33.17
C PHE A 432 -22.30 10.38 -31.67
N GLN A 433 -22.27 11.53 -30.98
CA GLN A 433 -22.51 11.60 -29.53
C GLN A 433 -23.87 11.05 -29.11
N LEU A 434 -24.93 11.28 -29.91
CA LEU A 434 -26.28 10.78 -29.62
C LEU A 434 -26.35 9.25 -29.66
N MET A 435 -25.74 8.64 -30.67
CA MET A 435 -25.68 7.18 -30.81
C MET A 435 -24.91 6.54 -29.64
N PHE A 436 -23.83 7.18 -29.17
CA PHE A 436 -23.09 6.70 -28.02
C PHE A 436 -23.87 6.84 -26.70
N ARG A 437 -24.67 7.91 -26.52
CA ARG A 437 -25.60 8.05 -25.38
C ARG A 437 -26.68 6.98 -25.43
N LEU A 438 -27.23 6.67 -26.61
CA LEU A 438 -28.24 5.64 -26.79
C LEU A 438 -27.69 4.23 -26.48
N ILE A 439 -26.46 3.91 -26.89
CA ILE A 439 -25.78 2.67 -26.49
C ILE A 439 -25.64 2.58 -24.97
N LYS A 440 -25.23 3.66 -24.30
CA LYS A 440 -25.14 3.69 -22.82
C LYS A 440 -26.50 3.47 -22.17
N PHE A 441 -27.54 4.12 -22.69
CA PHE A 441 -28.91 3.96 -22.20
C PHE A 441 -29.39 2.53 -22.38
N LEU A 442 -29.17 1.91 -23.54
CA LEU A 442 -29.55 0.52 -23.80
C LEU A 442 -28.81 -0.46 -22.86
N ILE A 443 -27.51 -0.24 -22.63
CA ILE A 443 -26.74 -1.03 -21.66
C ILE A 443 -27.33 -0.87 -20.25
N PHE A 444 -27.71 0.35 -19.85
CA PHE A 444 -28.33 0.60 -18.55
C PHE A 444 -29.71 -0.09 -18.43
N VAL A 445 -30.55 -0.02 -19.46
CA VAL A 445 -31.87 -0.67 -19.48
C VAL A 445 -31.73 -2.19 -19.44
N THR A 446 -30.83 -2.77 -20.23
CA THR A 446 -30.57 -4.22 -20.20
C THR A 446 -30.04 -4.68 -18.85
N PHE A 447 -29.11 -3.94 -18.23
CA PHE A 447 -28.63 -4.23 -16.88
C PHE A 447 -29.74 -4.17 -15.84
N THR A 448 -30.56 -3.11 -15.88
CA THR A 448 -31.71 -2.93 -14.97
C THR A 448 -32.74 -4.04 -15.16
N SER A 449 -33.03 -4.44 -16.40
CA SER A 449 -33.93 -5.56 -16.71
C SER A 449 -33.40 -6.90 -16.18
N ILE A 450 -32.09 -7.17 -16.34
CA ILE A 450 -31.44 -8.36 -15.77
C ILE A 450 -31.52 -8.34 -14.24
N LEU A 451 -31.29 -7.18 -13.61
CA LEU A 451 -31.39 -7.05 -12.16
C LEU A 451 -32.83 -7.29 -11.66
N ILE A 452 -33.83 -6.71 -12.32
CA ILE A 452 -35.25 -6.90 -11.98
C ILE A 452 -35.65 -8.37 -12.16
N THR A 453 -35.24 -9.02 -13.25
CA THR A 453 -35.53 -10.45 -13.48
C THR A 453 -34.83 -11.35 -12.47
N LEU A 454 -33.59 -11.02 -12.06
CA LEU A 454 -32.85 -11.71 -10.99
C LEU A 454 -33.44 -11.48 -9.59
N ILE A 455 -34.23 -10.42 -9.36
CA ILE A 455 -34.96 -10.23 -8.12
C ILE A 455 -36.31 -10.95 -8.18
N ALA A 456 -37.03 -10.81 -9.30
CA ALA A 456 -38.41 -11.29 -9.46
C ALA A 456 -38.53 -12.81 -9.61
N LEU A 457 -37.62 -13.48 -10.35
CA LEU A 457 -37.71 -14.93 -10.60
C LEU A 457 -37.07 -15.79 -9.49
N PRO A 458 -35.82 -15.52 -9.05
CA PRO A 458 -35.14 -16.31 -8.03
C PRO A 458 -35.43 -15.84 -6.60
N HIS A 459 -36.17 -14.74 -6.41
CA HIS A 459 -36.34 -14.06 -5.11
C HIS A 459 -35.01 -13.73 -4.42
N MET A 460 -34.07 -13.09 -5.15
CA MET A 460 -32.79 -12.67 -4.56
C MET A 460 -33.01 -11.61 -3.47
N THR A 461 -32.35 -11.81 -2.33
CA THR A 461 -32.30 -10.80 -1.27
C THR A 461 -31.28 -9.70 -1.62
N LEU A 462 -31.39 -8.53 -0.97
CA LEU A 462 -30.38 -7.47 -1.09
C LEU A 462 -28.98 -7.97 -0.71
N LEU A 463 -28.88 -8.86 0.27
CA LEU A 463 -27.63 -9.49 0.69
C LEU A 463 -27.03 -10.34 -0.44
N ASP A 464 -27.85 -11.12 -1.17
CA ASP A 464 -27.38 -11.93 -2.30
C ASP A 464 -26.79 -11.05 -3.42
N ILE A 465 -27.36 -9.86 -3.66
CA ILE A 465 -26.84 -8.89 -4.64
C ILE A 465 -25.46 -8.37 -4.19
N ILE A 466 -25.33 -7.98 -2.92
CA ILE A 466 -24.06 -7.53 -2.33
C ILE A 466 -23.00 -8.64 -2.44
N LEU A 467 -23.36 -9.88 -2.09
CA LEU A 467 -22.47 -11.03 -2.20
C LEU A 467 -22.03 -11.31 -3.65
N CYS A 468 -22.91 -11.09 -4.64
CA CYS A 468 -22.51 -11.20 -6.04
C CYS A 468 -21.44 -10.15 -6.39
N PHE A 469 -21.64 -8.88 -6.01
CA PHE A 469 -20.61 -7.84 -6.22
C PHE A 469 -19.29 -8.20 -5.53
N LEU A 470 -19.36 -8.64 -4.28
CA LEU A 470 -18.19 -9.04 -3.51
C LEU A 470 -17.50 -10.28 -4.09
N ALA A 471 -18.22 -11.21 -4.74
CA ALA A 471 -17.63 -12.37 -5.41
C ALA A 471 -16.98 -12.04 -6.75
N PHE A 472 -17.66 -11.28 -7.61
CA PHE A 472 -17.18 -11.03 -8.97
C PHE A 472 -16.10 -9.94 -9.03
N MET A 473 -16.11 -8.96 -8.13
CA MET A 473 -15.13 -7.87 -8.14
C MET A 473 -13.69 -8.36 -7.93
N PRO A 474 -13.36 -9.20 -6.92
CA PRO A 474 -12.01 -9.77 -6.78
C PRO A 474 -11.66 -10.74 -7.91
N THR A 475 -12.65 -11.46 -8.46
CA THR A 475 -12.40 -12.39 -9.58
C THR A 475 -11.95 -11.65 -10.83
N GLY A 476 -12.62 -10.57 -11.20
CA GLY A 476 -12.19 -9.75 -12.35
C GLY A 476 -10.82 -9.11 -12.12
N TRP A 477 -10.46 -8.80 -10.87
CA TRP A 477 -9.10 -8.37 -10.51
C TRP A 477 -8.08 -9.51 -10.68
N GLY A 478 -8.41 -10.74 -10.27
CA GLY A 478 -7.59 -11.93 -10.50
C GLY A 478 -7.31 -12.18 -11.99
N ILE A 479 -8.35 -12.05 -12.84
CA ILE A 479 -8.20 -12.13 -14.31
C ILE A 479 -7.27 -11.01 -14.80
N LEU A 480 -7.40 -9.81 -14.26
CA LEU A 480 -6.55 -8.68 -14.62
C LEU A 480 -5.08 -8.94 -14.26
N LEU A 481 -4.79 -9.50 -13.08
CA LEU A 481 -3.43 -9.85 -12.65
C LEU A 481 -2.81 -10.93 -13.55
N ILE A 482 -3.55 -12.00 -13.84
CA ILE A 482 -3.09 -13.06 -14.76
C ILE A 482 -2.83 -12.47 -16.15
N ALA A 483 -3.72 -11.60 -16.64
CA ALA A 483 -3.56 -10.95 -17.92
C ALA A 483 -2.32 -10.03 -17.98
N GLN A 484 -1.98 -9.35 -16.88
CA GLN A 484 -0.76 -8.55 -16.77
C GLN A 484 0.50 -9.41 -16.78
N ALA A 485 0.52 -10.49 -15.99
CA ALA A 485 1.63 -11.44 -15.95
C ALA A 485 1.87 -12.09 -17.33
N CYS A 486 0.78 -12.40 -18.05
CA CYS A 486 0.79 -13.00 -19.39
C CYS A 486 0.66 -11.98 -20.54
N LYS A 487 1.10 -10.73 -20.35
CA LYS A 487 0.94 -9.61 -21.31
C LYS A 487 1.30 -9.95 -22.77
N PRO A 488 2.40 -10.67 -23.08
CA PRO A 488 2.73 -11.04 -24.47
C PRO A 488 1.65 -11.90 -25.15
N ILE A 489 1.05 -12.84 -24.42
CA ILE A 489 0.03 -13.77 -24.94
C ILE A 489 -1.25 -13.00 -25.28
N PHE A 490 -1.72 -12.16 -24.34
CA PHE A 490 -2.93 -11.37 -24.53
C PHE A 490 -2.79 -10.26 -25.57
N ARG A 491 -1.57 -9.76 -25.82
CA ARG A 491 -1.29 -8.87 -26.95
C ARG A 491 -1.40 -9.61 -28.29
N ARG A 492 -0.83 -10.81 -28.41
CA ARG A 492 -0.96 -11.65 -29.63
C ARG A 492 -2.41 -12.03 -29.91
N ALA A 493 -3.20 -12.29 -28.88
CA ALA A 493 -4.63 -12.59 -28.99
C ALA A 493 -5.53 -11.37 -29.30
N GLY A 494 -4.99 -10.15 -29.36
CA GLY A 494 -5.76 -8.93 -29.61
C GLY A 494 -6.67 -8.47 -28.45
N LEU A 495 -6.60 -9.13 -27.29
CA LEU A 495 -7.45 -8.86 -26.12
C LEU A 495 -6.90 -7.76 -25.20
N TRP A 496 -5.66 -7.31 -25.41
CA TRP A 496 -5.01 -6.30 -24.55
C TRP A 496 -5.80 -4.98 -24.44
N SER A 497 -6.50 -4.59 -25.50
CA SER A 497 -7.35 -3.38 -25.48
C SER A 497 -8.54 -3.50 -24.52
N SER A 498 -9.12 -4.70 -24.39
CA SER A 498 -10.18 -5.00 -23.43
C SER A 498 -9.64 -5.05 -22.01
N ILE A 499 -8.49 -5.67 -21.78
CA ILE A 499 -7.81 -5.73 -20.48
C ILE A 499 -7.49 -4.31 -19.98
N ARG A 500 -7.00 -3.44 -20.86
CA ARG A 500 -6.75 -2.02 -20.53
C ARG A 500 -8.05 -1.29 -20.16
N ALA A 501 -9.15 -1.55 -20.84
CA ALA A 501 -10.44 -0.95 -20.50
C ALA A 501 -10.96 -1.44 -19.13
N LEU A 502 -10.84 -2.75 -18.85
CA LEU A 502 -11.18 -3.34 -17.56
C LEU A 502 -10.34 -2.72 -16.43
N ALA A 503 -9.02 -2.65 -16.62
CA ALA A 503 -8.11 -2.02 -15.67
C ALA A 503 -8.55 -0.59 -15.34
N ARG A 504 -8.87 0.22 -16.35
CA ARG A 504 -9.32 1.60 -16.13
C ARG A 504 -10.62 1.64 -15.32
N GLY A 505 -11.54 0.71 -15.55
CA GLY A 505 -12.76 0.58 -14.76
C GLY A 505 -12.49 0.33 -13.28
N TYR A 506 -11.58 -0.59 -12.97
CA TYR A 506 -11.16 -0.85 -11.58
C TYR A 506 -10.50 0.39 -10.94
N GLU A 507 -9.63 1.09 -11.67
CA GLU A 507 -8.95 2.28 -11.12
C GLU A 507 -9.95 3.43 -10.88
N ILE A 508 -10.95 3.61 -11.73
CA ILE A 508 -12.05 4.55 -11.50
C ILE A 508 -12.84 4.16 -10.24
N MET A 509 -13.23 2.90 -10.11
CA MET A 509 -13.98 2.40 -8.98
C MET A 509 -13.21 2.57 -7.66
N MET A 510 -11.93 2.20 -7.62
CA MET A 510 -11.09 2.38 -6.44
C MET A 510 -10.85 3.86 -6.12
N GLY A 511 -10.64 4.70 -7.14
CA GLY A 511 -10.51 6.14 -6.97
C GLY A 511 -11.76 6.76 -6.36
N LEU A 512 -12.94 6.39 -6.86
CA LEU A 512 -14.23 6.81 -6.30
C LEU A 512 -14.41 6.35 -4.84
N LEU A 513 -14.11 5.07 -4.55
CA LEU A 513 -14.23 4.50 -3.21
C LEU A 513 -13.39 5.26 -2.18
N LEU A 514 -12.19 5.72 -2.58
CA LEU A 514 -11.32 6.54 -1.74
C LEU A 514 -11.78 8.00 -1.67
N PHE A 515 -12.18 8.57 -2.81
CA PHE A 515 -12.51 9.99 -2.92
C PHE A 515 -13.81 10.34 -2.18
N THR A 516 -14.82 9.47 -2.21
CA THR A 516 -16.14 9.74 -1.61
C THR A 516 -16.07 10.02 -0.10
N PRO A 517 -15.41 9.18 0.75
CA PRO A 517 -15.25 9.49 2.17
C PRO A 517 -14.47 10.79 2.42
N ILE A 518 -13.44 11.07 1.62
CA ILE A 518 -12.63 12.29 1.77
C ILE A 518 -13.48 13.53 1.46
N ALA A 519 -14.23 13.49 0.35
CA ALA A 519 -15.11 14.58 -0.04
C ALA A 519 -16.23 14.81 0.98
N PHE A 520 -16.77 13.73 1.55
CA PHE A 520 -17.75 13.82 2.63
C PHE A 520 -17.15 14.48 3.88
N LEU A 521 -15.96 14.06 4.32
CA LEU A 521 -15.28 14.65 5.47
C LEU A 521 -14.89 16.11 5.24
N ALA A 522 -14.55 16.49 4.00
CA ALA A 522 -14.22 17.87 3.63
C ALA A 522 -15.41 18.83 3.71
N TRP A 523 -16.65 18.32 3.77
CA TRP A 523 -17.84 19.13 4.01
C TRP A 523 -17.85 19.73 5.42
N PHE A 524 -17.17 19.09 6.38
CA PHE A 524 -17.16 19.49 7.78
C PHE A 524 -15.92 20.35 8.09
N PRO A 525 -16.08 21.66 8.36
CA PRO A 525 -14.93 22.57 8.55
C PRO A 525 -14.00 22.16 9.69
N PHE A 526 -14.55 21.57 10.76
CA PHE A 526 -13.77 21.15 11.93
C PHE A 526 -12.72 20.07 11.59
N VAL A 527 -12.93 19.27 10.54
CA VAL A 527 -11.98 18.21 10.15
C VAL A 527 -10.69 18.82 9.63
N SER A 528 -10.79 19.87 8.81
CA SER A 528 -9.63 20.60 8.28
C SER A 528 -8.86 21.33 9.40
N GLU A 529 -9.58 21.93 10.35
CA GLU A 529 -8.95 22.56 11.53
C GLU A 529 -8.23 21.54 12.41
N PHE A 530 -8.88 20.40 12.68
CA PHE A 530 -8.30 19.32 13.46
C PHE A 530 -7.02 18.77 12.79
N GLN A 531 -7.08 18.51 11.48
CA GLN A 531 -5.92 18.07 10.70
C GLN A 531 -4.76 19.07 10.81
N THR A 532 -5.03 20.37 10.65
CA THR A 532 -3.99 21.40 10.69
C THR A 532 -3.31 21.46 12.06
N ARG A 533 -4.08 21.37 13.15
CA ARG A 533 -3.54 21.32 14.53
C ARG A 533 -2.74 20.05 14.81
N MET A 534 -3.12 18.95 14.20
CA MET A 534 -2.43 17.66 14.34
C MET A 534 -1.09 17.66 13.60
N LEU A 535 -1.04 18.23 12.39
CA LEU A 535 0.15 18.23 11.53
C LEU A 535 1.19 19.28 11.91
N PHE A 536 0.75 20.44 12.41
CA PHE A 536 1.64 21.56 12.73
C PHE A 536 1.66 21.86 14.22
N ASN A 537 2.86 21.91 14.80
CA ASN A 537 3.06 22.29 16.19
C ASN A 537 2.60 23.76 16.43
N GLN A 538 2.08 24.05 17.62
CA GLN A 538 1.64 25.39 18.02
C GLN A 538 2.75 26.45 17.91
N ALA A 539 4.02 26.07 18.08
CA ALA A 539 5.16 26.95 17.88
C ALA A 539 5.32 27.37 16.41
N PHE A 540 5.06 26.44 15.48
CA PHE A 540 5.09 26.70 14.03
C PHE A 540 3.89 27.56 13.60
N SER A 541 2.69 27.34 14.19
CA SER A 541 1.50 28.14 13.93
C SER A 541 1.51 29.55 14.54
N ARG A 542 2.35 29.79 15.56
CA ARG A 542 2.55 31.12 16.16
C ARG A 542 3.62 31.93 15.44
N GLY A 543 4.71 31.31 14.97
CA GLY A 543 5.83 31.99 14.31
C GLY A 543 5.61 32.32 12.83
N LEU A 544 4.79 31.54 12.13
CA LEU A 544 4.38 31.80 10.75
C LEU A 544 2.87 32.03 10.73
N GLN A 545 2.41 33.08 10.05
CA GLN A 545 1.01 33.20 9.65
C GLN A 545 0.72 32.13 8.59
N ILE A 546 0.64 30.85 9.01
CA ILE A 546 0.45 29.68 8.15
C ILE A 546 -0.81 29.85 7.29
N SER A 547 -1.83 30.55 7.79
CA SER A 547 -3.04 30.91 7.03
C SER A 547 -2.75 31.74 5.77
N ARG A 548 -1.74 32.62 5.78
CA ARG A 548 -1.34 33.41 4.60
C ARG A 548 -0.57 32.58 3.56
N ILE A 549 0.13 31.52 3.98
CA ILE A 549 0.89 30.63 3.08
C ILE A 549 -0.04 29.54 2.50
N LEU A 550 -0.88 28.92 3.34
CA LEU A 550 -1.87 27.92 2.92
C LEU A 550 -2.98 28.52 2.05
N GLY A 551 -3.40 29.76 2.33
CA GLY A 551 -4.44 30.45 1.56
C GLY A 551 -4.05 30.74 0.11
N GLY A 552 -2.77 30.67 -0.24
CA GLY A 552 -2.24 31.07 -1.55
C GLY A 552 -2.49 32.56 -1.85
N GLN A 553 -1.68 33.15 -2.73
CA GLN A 553 -2.04 34.44 -3.30
C GLN A 553 -3.39 34.29 -4.02
N LYS A 554 -4.45 34.91 -3.50
CA LYS A 554 -5.61 35.28 -4.32
C LYS A 554 -5.07 35.91 -5.60
N LYS A 555 -5.56 35.46 -6.75
CA LYS A 555 -5.22 36.03 -8.07
C LYS A 555 -5.56 37.52 -8.10
N GLU A 556 -4.65 38.38 -7.65
CA GLU A 556 -4.61 39.79 -8.05
C GLU A 556 -3.93 39.88 -9.41
N ARG A 557 -4.69 39.54 -10.46
CA ARG A 557 -4.33 39.89 -11.84
C ARG A 557 -5.59 39.89 -12.70
N SER A 558 -6.36 40.98 -12.60
CA SER A 558 -7.17 41.54 -13.70
C SER A 558 -7.95 42.80 -13.30
N THR A 559 -7.31 43.90 -12.88
CA THR A 559 -7.92 45.26 -12.89
C THR A 559 -6.85 46.35 -12.69
N ARG A 560 -5.82 46.36 -13.55
CA ARG A 560 -5.01 47.57 -13.78
C ARG A 560 -4.60 47.58 -15.24
N ASN A 561 -5.57 47.96 -16.07
CA ASN A 561 -5.42 48.47 -17.42
C ASN A 561 -6.78 49.03 -17.83
N LYS A 562 -7.02 50.26 -17.38
CA LYS A 562 -7.94 51.29 -17.88
C LYS A 562 -8.00 52.35 -16.79
N ASP A 563 -6.99 53.21 -16.80
CA ASP A 563 -7.13 54.66 -17.05
C ASP A 563 -5.74 55.25 -17.26
#